data_AF-A0A8B7ZQ62-F1
#
_entry.id   AF-A0A8B7ZQ62-F1
#
_cell.length_a   1.000
_cell.length_b   1.000
_cell.length_c   1.000
_cell.angle_alpha   90.00
_cell.angle_beta   90.00
_cell.angle_gamma   90.00
#
_symmetry.space_group_name_H-M   'P 1'
#
loop_
_entity.id
_entity.type
_entity.pdbx_description
1 polymer ?
#
loop_
_entity_poly.entity_id
_entity_poly.type
_entity_poly.pdbx_seq_one_letter_code
_entity_poly.pdbx_strand_id
1 'polypeptide(L)'
;MINANIEFSLRKVLGRFRRDEFVRNLKDWSFISSDSLREVETVVAQSKSSRKALVERVVQLTKVKKLTTHAVAQLDLIYQQNHPNNKKWSVFQLSKQQEYREKHVVTSPDAFQEQLGKQLSFYFKNDLCLRTKGDAWWVRLGIQEGSQSQRLSPSNVVYMVHHPHSQYIILSSIRVSHKDFVMQALLNSLHCSEIREIQLTGRDLDSLASLALHSNSQGWFSQFRLGQVDHNPLSKAPSRKRKASTDVSDSDIVFENQADKEQREQQILHAFGSNEQPKLQKIEYRLETRFRGSEFAPAMALRKEPFHCKVKFEGSSVLEGIKELGKVGLTSLPLPHHLGNVHSLAKNHFVLADKKRVRPEQK
;
A
#
# COMPACT_ATOMS: atom_id res chain seq x y z
N MET A 1 19.44 29.98 -19.79
CA MET A 1 19.57 30.00 -18.32
C MET A 1 18.64 28.94 -17.76
N ILE A 2 19.15 28.04 -16.93
CA ILE A 2 18.30 27.06 -16.21
C ILE A 2 17.55 27.83 -15.12
N ASN A 3 16.23 27.63 -15.04
CA ASN A 3 15.38 28.30 -14.06
C ASN A 3 15.81 27.86 -12.64
N ALA A 4 16.20 28.81 -11.79
CA ALA A 4 16.69 28.57 -10.42
C ALA A 4 15.74 27.67 -9.59
N ASN A 5 14.44 27.68 -9.89
CA ASN A 5 13.44 26.82 -9.26
C ASN A 5 13.61 25.32 -9.57
N ILE A 6 14.07 24.99 -10.78
CA ILE A 6 14.29 23.59 -11.21
C ILE A 6 15.51 23.03 -10.49
N GLU A 7 16.60 23.79 -10.41
CA GLU A 7 17.80 23.34 -9.70
C GLU A 7 17.55 23.16 -8.19
N PHE A 8 16.78 24.06 -7.58
CA PHE A 8 16.39 23.92 -6.17
C PHE A 8 15.59 22.64 -5.93
N SER A 9 14.64 22.34 -6.83
CA SER A 9 13.83 21.13 -6.77
C SER A 9 14.69 19.88 -6.94
N LEU A 10 15.63 19.88 -7.89
CA LEU A 10 16.58 18.80 -8.10
C LEU A 10 17.45 18.53 -6.86
N ARG A 11 18.02 19.58 -6.26
CA ARG A 11 18.81 19.47 -5.01
C ARG A 11 18.00 18.83 -3.89
N LYS A 12 16.72 19.20 -3.76
CA LYS A 12 15.82 18.67 -2.74
C LYS A 12 15.54 17.18 -2.94
N VAL A 13 15.36 16.73 -4.18
CA VAL A 13 15.15 15.29 -4.49
C VAL A 13 16.43 14.51 -4.23
N LEU A 14 17.56 14.95 -4.79
CA LEU A 14 18.86 14.30 -4.61
C LEU A 14 19.29 14.23 -3.15
N GLY A 15 18.97 15.25 -2.35
CA GLY A 15 19.28 15.28 -0.92
C GLY A 15 18.57 14.22 -0.09
N ARG A 16 17.51 13.58 -0.61
CA ARG A 16 16.79 12.48 0.06
C ARG A 16 17.44 11.12 -0.13
N PHE A 17 18.26 10.95 -1.16
CA PHE A 17 18.90 9.68 -1.44
C PHE A 17 19.95 9.35 -0.39
N ARG A 18 20.00 8.07 0.01
CA ARG A 18 21.13 7.54 0.76
C ARG A 18 22.33 7.36 -0.16
N ARG A 19 23.52 7.24 0.44
CA ARG A 19 24.79 7.26 -0.30
C ARG A 19 24.99 5.99 -1.12
N ASP A 20 24.61 4.85 -0.55
CA ASP A 20 24.58 3.51 -1.15
C ASP A 20 23.57 3.40 -2.32
N GLU A 21 22.49 4.17 -2.27
CA GLU A 21 21.43 4.12 -3.29
C GLU A 21 21.59 5.18 -4.37
N PHE A 22 22.50 6.14 -4.18
CA PHE A 22 22.65 7.32 -5.02
C PHE A 22 22.94 6.93 -6.48
N VAL A 23 23.93 6.06 -6.69
CA VAL A 23 24.34 5.59 -8.03
C VAL A 23 23.21 4.80 -8.71
N ARG A 24 22.57 3.87 -7.97
CA ARG A 24 21.47 3.05 -8.49
C ARG A 24 20.31 3.92 -9.00
N ASN A 25 19.86 4.89 -8.20
CA ASN A 25 18.78 5.80 -8.58
C ASN A 25 19.16 6.69 -9.78
N LEU A 26 20.41 7.15 -9.88
CA LEU A 26 20.87 7.95 -11.02
C LEU A 26 20.99 7.12 -12.31
N LYS A 27 21.39 5.85 -12.19
CA LYS A 27 21.39 4.91 -13.32
C LYS A 27 19.97 4.68 -13.82
N ASP A 28 19.01 4.46 -12.92
CA ASP A 28 17.59 4.31 -13.26
C ASP A 28 17.00 5.58 -13.89
N TRP A 29 17.53 6.75 -13.53
CA TRP A 29 17.09 8.03 -14.09
C TRP A 29 17.47 8.20 -15.55
N SER A 30 18.56 7.59 -16.02
CA SER A 30 19.04 7.58 -17.41
C SER A 30 19.28 8.97 -18.06
N PHE A 31 19.12 10.06 -17.30
CA PHE A 31 19.34 11.42 -17.77
C PHE A 31 20.85 11.76 -17.89
N ILE A 32 21.65 11.21 -16.97
CA ILE A 32 23.11 11.38 -16.93
C ILE A 32 23.77 10.33 -17.82
N SER A 33 24.77 10.72 -18.62
CA SER A 33 25.52 9.78 -19.47
C SER A 33 26.34 8.79 -18.63
N SER A 34 26.65 7.63 -19.22
CA SER A 34 27.45 6.59 -18.56
C SER A 34 28.82 7.09 -18.09
N ASP A 35 29.47 7.97 -18.85
CA ASP A 35 30.77 8.54 -18.47
C ASP A 35 30.66 9.46 -17.25
N SER A 36 29.63 10.31 -17.22
CA SER A 36 29.34 11.16 -16.06
C SER A 36 28.88 10.36 -14.84
N LEU A 37 28.22 9.21 -15.03
CA LEU A 37 27.88 8.28 -13.94
C LEU A 37 29.14 7.64 -13.34
N ARG A 38 30.10 7.21 -14.15
CA ARG A 38 31.40 6.69 -13.67
C ARG A 38 32.17 7.73 -12.85
N GLU A 39 32.09 8.99 -13.24
CA GLU A 39 32.65 10.08 -12.45
C GLU A 39 31.96 10.20 -11.08
N VAL A 40 30.63 10.11 -11.02
CA VAL A 40 29.91 10.13 -9.74
C VAL A 40 30.23 8.89 -8.89
N GLU A 41 30.35 7.71 -9.51
CA GLU A 41 30.74 6.46 -8.84
C GLU A 41 32.11 6.56 -8.18
N THR A 42 33.10 7.12 -8.86
CA THR A 42 34.44 7.32 -8.29
C THR A 42 34.41 8.28 -7.10
N VAL A 43 33.63 9.36 -7.16
CA VAL A 43 33.46 10.32 -6.04
C VAL A 43 32.69 9.70 -4.87
N VAL A 44 31.74 8.80 -5.12
CA VAL A 44 31.03 8.05 -4.08
C VAL A 44 31.96 7.05 -3.39
N ALA A 45 32.80 6.34 -4.16
CA ALA A 45 33.79 5.39 -3.64
C ALA A 45 34.88 6.07 -2.81
N GLN A 46 35.23 7.32 -3.16
CA GLN A 46 36.08 8.17 -2.33
C GLN A 46 35.32 8.61 -1.08
N SER A 47 35.45 7.84 0.01
CA SER A 47 34.71 7.98 1.28
C SER A 47 34.70 9.40 1.89
N LYS A 48 35.66 10.26 1.52
CA LYS A 48 35.83 11.65 2.01
C LYS A 48 34.79 12.67 1.48
N SER A 49 34.02 12.36 0.44
CA SER A 49 33.11 13.35 -0.18
C SER A 49 31.82 13.59 0.62
N SER A 50 31.47 14.83 0.95
CA SER A 50 30.20 15.09 1.63
C SER A 50 28.99 14.83 0.70
N ARG A 51 27.82 14.46 1.27
CA ARG A 51 26.57 14.30 0.49
C ARG A 51 26.23 15.57 -0.30
N LYS A 52 26.47 16.73 0.30
CA LYS A 52 26.27 18.03 -0.35
C LYS A 52 27.15 18.19 -1.59
N ALA A 53 28.41 17.75 -1.53
CA ALA A 53 29.32 17.76 -2.68
C ALA A 53 28.83 16.84 -3.80
N LEU A 54 28.31 15.64 -3.47
CA LEU A 54 27.71 14.74 -4.46
C LEU A 54 26.50 15.36 -5.16
N VAL A 55 25.59 15.98 -4.39
CA VAL A 55 24.41 16.67 -4.94
C VAL A 55 24.83 17.81 -5.86
N GLU A 56 25.76 18.67 -5.44
CA GLU A 56 26.23 19.77 -6.28
C GLU A 56 26.94 19.28 -7.54
N ARG A 57 27.70 18.18 -7.47
CA ARG A 57 28.35 17.59 -8.65
C ARG A 57 27.31 17.13 -9.67
N VAL A 58 26.27 16.43 -9.24
CA VAL A 58 25.17 16.02 -10.14
C VAL A 58 24.47 17.23 -10.73
N VAL A 59 24.19 18.26 -9.92
CA VAL A 59 23.57 19.49 -10.43
C VAL A 59 24.44 20.14 -11.51
N GLN A 60 25.77 20.21 -11.31
CA GLN A 60 26.70 20.71 -12.34
C GLN A 60 26.65 19.89 -13.63
N LEU A 61 26.65 18.56 -13.54
CA LEU A 61 26.54 17.67 -14.71
C LEU A 61 25.23 17.89 -15.47
N THR A 62 24.13 18.14 -14.74
CA THR A 62 22.83 18.45 -15.36
C THR A 62 22.76 19.85 -15.97
N LYS A 63 23.71 20.76 -15.72
CA LYS A 63 23.74 22.06 -16.39
C LYS A 63 24.10 21.95 -17.88
N VAL A 64 24.89 20.94 -18.23
CA VAL A 64 25.33 20.68 -19.61
C VAL A 64 24.16 20.18 -20.46
N LYS A 65 23.32 19.30 -19.90
CA LYS A 65 22.09 18.80 -20.52
C LYS A 65 20.89 19.61 -20.03
N LYS A 66 20.46 20.64 -20.78
CA LYS A 66 19.32 21.53 -20.48
C LYS A 66 18.22 20.84 -19.62
N LEU A 67 18.28 21.04 -18.31
CA LEU A 67 17.42 20.36 -17.34
C LEU A 67 15.96 20.83 -17.47
N THR A 68 15.03 19.89 -17.62
CA THR A 68 13.58 20.15 -17.69
C THR A 68 12.89 19.84 -16.36
N THR A 69 11.71 20.44 -16.13
CA THR A 69 10.87 20.12 -14.96
C THR A 69 10.46 18.65 -14.96
N HIS A 70 10.15 18.10 -16.13
CA HIS A 70 9.80 16.70 -16.32
C HIS A 70 10.93 15.76 -15.89
N ALA A 71 12.19 16.08 -16.21
CA ALA A 71 13.33 15.26 -15.78
C ALA A 71 13.44 15.21 -14.24
N VAL A 72 13.18 16.31 -13.54
CA VAL A 72 13.14 16.33 -12.07
C VAL A 72 11.94 15.54 -11.53
N ALA A 73 10.77 15.64 -12.17
CA ALA A 73 9.58 14.87 -11.82
C ALA A 73 9.81 13.36 -11.96
N GLN A 74 10.51 12.94 -13.02
CA GLN A 74 10.95 11.56 -13.21
C GLN A 74 11.81 11.11 -12.04
N LEU A 75 12.88 11.84 -11.69
CA LEU A 75 13.76 11.45 -10.59
C LEU A 75 13.02 11.33 -9.24
N ASP A 76 12.09 12.24 -8.96
CA ASP A 76 11.24 12.18 -7.77
C ASP A 76 10.31 10.95 -7.78
N LEU A 77 9.80 10.56 -8.95
CA LEU A 77 9.03 9.32 -9.12
C LEU A 77 9.89 8.07 -8.91
N ILE A 78 11.15 8.06 -9.37
CA ILE A 78 12.10 6.96 -9.12
C ILE A 78 12.37 6.81 -7.63
N TYR A 79 12.61 7.92 -6.93
CA TYR A 79 12.75 7.88 -5.47
C TYR A 79 11.53 7.25 -4.81
N GLN A 80 10.32 7.65 -5.21
CA GLN A 80 9.10 7.12 -4.62
C GLN A 80 8.87 5.65 -4.96
N GLN A 81 9.24 5.18 -6.15
CA GLN A 81 9.21 3.77 -6.55
C GLN A 81 10.16 2.90 -5.73
N ASN A 82 11.27 3.46 -5.26
CA ASN A 82 12.28 2.75 -4.46
C ASN A 82 12.03 2.89 -2.95
N HIS A 83 11.23 3.88 -2.53
CA HIS A 83 10.79 4.05 -1.15
C HIS A 83 9.27 4.25 -1.05
N PRO A 84 8.46 3.26 -1.49
CA PRO A 84 7.00 3.33 -1.41
C PRO A 84 6.50 3.67 0.00
N ASN A 85 7.21 3.15 1.02
CA ASN A 85 6.76 3.17 2.41
C ASN A 85 6.91 4.51 3.12
N ASN A 86 7.49 5.51 2.44
CA ASN A 86 7.64 6.86 2.98
C ASN A 86 6.33 7.66 2.95
N LYS A 87 5.30 7.18 2.26
CA LYS A 87 4.01 7.84 2.13
C LYS A 87 2.91 7.04 2.81
N LYS A 88 1.85 7.74 3.20
CA LYS A 88 0.57 7.11 3.53
C LYS A 88 -0.23 6.95 2.25
N TRP A 89 -0.69 5.74 2.02
CA TRP A 89 -1.48 5.31 0.89
C TRP A 89 -2.91 4.99 1.31
N SER A 90 -3.84 5.20 0.40
CA SER A 90 -5.26 4.85 0.54
C SER A 90 -5.70 4.10 -0.71
N VAL A 91 -6.45 3.01 -0.53
CA VAL A 91 -6.87 2.13 -1.63
C VAL A 91 -8.27 2.50 -2.09
N PHE A 92 -8.47 2.57 -3.40
CA PHE A 92 -9.74 2.86 -4.04
C PHE A 92 -10.12 1.73 -4.99
N GLN A 93 -11.39 1.35 -4.97
CA GLN A 93 -12.00 0.40 -5.89
C GLN A 93 -12.60 1.13 -7.08
N LEU A 94 -12.36 0.58 -8.26
CA LEU A 94 -12.86 1.04 -9.55
C LEU A 94 -14.03 0.14 -9.96
N SER A 95 -15.23 0.71 -10.08
CA SER A 95 -16.40 0.01 -10.60
C SER A 95 -16.55 0.32 -12.09
N LYS A 96 -16.41 -0.69 -12.94
CA LYS A 96 -16.69 -0.57 -14.39
C LYS A 96 -18.11 -1.07 -14.68
N GLN A 97 -18.91 -0.28 -15.40
CA GLN A 97 -20.19 -0.73 -15.95
C GLN A 97 -19.96 -1.85 -16.98
N GLN A 98 -20.90 -2.80 -17.06
CA GLN A 98 -20.78 -3.99 -17.91
C GLN A 98 -20.57 -3.63 -19.40
N GLU A 99 -21.21 -2.57 -19.91
CA GLU A 99 -21.06 -2.12 -21.29
C GLU A 99 -19.65 -1.58 -21.63
N TYR A 100 -18.89 -1.11 -20.64
CA TYR A 100 -17.55 -0.53 -20.82
C TYR A 100 -16.41 -1.54 -20.65
N ARG A 101 -16.70 -2.81 -20.31
CA ARG A 101 -15.67 -3.82 -20.03
C ARG A 101 -14.81 -4.18 -21.25
N GLU A 102 -15.35 -4.08 -22.46
CA GLU A 102 -14.67 -4.55 -23.67
C GLU A 102 -14.18 -3.42 -24.60
N LYS A 103 -14.84 -2.25 -24.60
CA LYS A 103 -14.55 -1.18 -25.59
C LYS A 103 -13.56 -0.11 -25.12
N HIS A 104 -13.34 0.05 -23.81
CA HIS A 104 -12.59 1.18 -23.23
C HIS A 104 -11.52 0.75 -22.22
N VAL A 105 -10.84 -0.37 -22.49
CA VAL A 105 -9.64 -0.73 -21.72
C VAL A 105 -8.55 0.25 -22.12
N VAL A 106 -8.15 1.11 -21.19
CA VAL A 106 -6.95 1.93 -21.36
C VAL A 106 -5.78 0.99 -21.57
N THR A 107 -5.31 0.90 -22.82
CA THR A 107 -4.43 -0.17 -23.27
C THR A 107 -2.97 0.21 -23.14
N SER A 108 -2.65 1.51 -23.23
CA SER A 108 -1.30 2.02 -23.11
C SER A 108 -1.14 3.04 -21.97
N PRO A 109 0.02 3.02 -21.28
CA PRO A 109 0.34 4.00 -20.24
C PRO A 109 0.38 5.43 -20.78
N ASP A 110 0.89 5.63 -21.99
CA ASP A 110 1.00 6.98 -22.58
C ASP A 110 -0.37 7.59 -22.88
N ALA A 111 -1.31 6.79 -23.42
CA ALA A 111 -2.68 7.25 -23.64
C ALA A 111 -3.37 7.60 -22.32
N PHE A 112 -3.13 6.81 -21.26
CA PHE A 112 -3.61 7.12 -19.92
C PHE A 112 -3.07 8.47 -19.42
N GLN A 113 -1.76 8.70 -19.55
CA GLN A 113 -1.13 9.94 -19.11
C GLN A 113 -1.69 11.15 -19.86
N GLU A 114 -1.84 11.06 -21.18
CA GLU A 114 -2.42 12.13 -21.99
C GLU A 114 -3.87 12.42 -21.62
N GLN A 115 -4.68 11.38 -21.47
CA GLN A 115 -6.09 11.52 -21.14
C GLN A 115 -6.28 12.11 -19.75
N LEU A 116 -5.55 11.61 -18.74
CA LEU A 116 -5.56 12.17 -17.40
C LEU A 116 -5.08 13.63 -17.41
N GLY A 117 -4.03 13.95 -18.16
CA GLY A 117 -3.53 15.32 -18.29
C GLY A 117 -4.54 16.28 -18.92
N LYS A 118 -5.24 15.85 -19.97
CA LYS A 118 -6.32 16.60 -20.61
C LYS A 118 -7.49 16.84 -19.64
N GLN A 119 -7.85 15.85 -18.83
CA GLN A 119 -8.94 16.01 -17.84
C GLN A 119 -8.52 16.95 -16.70
N LEU A 120 -7.28 16.85 -16.22
CA LEU A 120 -6.80 17.68 -15.12
C LEU A 120 -6.51 19.13 -15.53
N SER A 121 -6.16 19.39 -16.80
CA SER A 121 -5.86 20.74 -17.29
C SER A 121 -7.07 21.67 -17.27
N PHE A 122 -8.30 21.14 -17.28
CA PHE A 122 -9.52 21.93 -17.10
C PHE A 122 -9.63 22.56 -15.70
N TYR A 123 -9.03 21.93 -14.68
CA TYR A 123 -9.15 22.38 -13.30
C TYR A 123 -7.91 23.12 -12.81
N PHE A 124 -6.71 22.66 -13.20
CA PHE A 124 -5.46 23.25 -12.73
C PHE A 124 -4.28 23.00 -13.67
N LYS A 125 -3.28 23.89 -13.59
CA LYS A 125 -1.96 23.65 -14.18
C LYS A 125 -1.31 22.46 -13.47
N ASN A 126 -1.03 21.41 -14.23
CA ASN A 126 -0.49 20.16 -13.73
C ASN A 126 0.83 19.79 -14.41
N ASP A 127 1.64 19.02 -13.68
CA ASP A 127 2.86 18.36 -14.14
C ASP A 127 2.68 16.86 -13.88
N LEU A 128 2.39 16.11 -14.94
CA LEU A 128 2.19 14.67 -14.89
C LEU A 128 3.42 13.95 -15.41
N CYS A 129 3.85 12.94 -14.66
CA CYS A 129 4.90 12.01 -15.06
C CYS A 129 4.42 10.60 -14.78
N LEU A 130 4.47 9.72 -15.79
CA LEU A 130 4.16 8.32 -15.64
C LEU A 130 5.42 7.48 -15.84
N ARG A 131 5.56 6.42 -15.04
CA ARG A 131 6.57 5.39 -15.24
C ARG A 131 5.99 4.02 -14.92
N THR A 132 6.36 3.01 -15.70
CA THR A 132 6.00 1.61 -15.41
C THR A 132 7.08 0.95 -14.57
N LYS A 133 6.68 0.12 -13.61
CA LYS A 133 7.59 -0.73 -12.80
C LYS A 133 6.89 -2.06 -12.53
N GLY A 134 7.40 -3.13 -13.14
CA GLY A 134 6.65 -4.39 -13.24
C GLY A 134 5.32 -4.15 -13.97
N ASP A 135 4.24 -4.73 -13.44
CA ASP A 135 2.89 -4.60 -14.01
C ASP A 135 2.11 -3.39 -13.46
N ALA A 136 2.78 -2.48 -12.75
CA ALA A 136 2.17 -1.32 -12.14
C ALA A 136 2.52 -0.03 -12.88
N TRP A 137 1.52 0.82 -13.10
CA TRP A 137 1.68 2.19 -13.56
C TRP A 137 1.84 3.11 -12.35
N TRP A 138 2.97 3.81 -12.32
CA TRP A 138 3.26 4.81 -11.31
C TRP A 138 3.09 6.19 -11.90
N VAL A 139 2.29 7.01 -11.25
CA VAL A 139 1.97 8.36 -11.73
C VAL A 139 2.35 9.33 -10.63
N ARG A 140 3.06 10.38 -11.02
CA ARG A 140 3.28 11.58 -10.20
C ARG A 140 2.46 12.71 -10.80
N LEU A 141 1.59 13.29 -9.99
CA LEU A 141 0.81 14.47 -10.30
C LEU A 141 1.28 15.63 -9.43
N GLY A 142 1.96 16.61 -10.03
CA GLY A 142 2.26 17.89 -9.41
C GLY A 142 1.20 18.94 -9.75
N ILE A 143 0.55 19.52 -8.74
CA ILE A 143 -0.46 20.57 -8.90
C ILE A 143 0.19 21.93 -8.59
N GLN A 144 0.05 22.89 -9.51
CA GLN A 144 0.52 24.26 -9.31
C GLN A 144 -0.62 25.14 -8.79
N GLU A 145 -0.38 25.85 -7.70
CA GLU A 145 -1.40 26.65 -6.99
C GLU A 145 -0.98 28.14 -6.98
N GLY A 146 -1.83 29.00 -7.53
CA GLY A 146 -1.64 30.45 -7.60
C GLY A 146 -0.74 30.94 -8.74
N SER A 147 -0.89 32.22 -9.09
CA SER A 147 -0.19 32.87 -10.22
C SER A 147 1.32 33.09 -10.00
N GLN A 148 1.84 32.95 -8.77
CA GLN A 148 3.23 33.28 -8.44
C GLN A 148 4.07 32.09 -7.94
N SER A 149 3.48 30.91 -7.72
CA SER A 149 4.17 29.78 -7.12
C SER A 149 4.70 28.81 -8.18
N GLN A 150 5.82 29.14 -8.83
CA GLN A 150 6.56 28.14 -9.64
C GLN A 150 7.16 26.99 -8.80
N ARG A 151 6.97 27.03 -7.47
CA ARG A 151 7.45 26.00 -6.54
C ARG A 151 6.36 24.98 -6.29
N LEU A 152 6.60 23.74 -6.73
CA LEU A 152 5.79 22.60 -6.32
C LEU A 152 5.99 22.33 -4.83
N SER A 153 5.01 22.67 -4.01
CA SER A 153 4.99 22.25 -2.60
C SER A 153 4.90 20.71 -2.56
N PRO A 154 5.64 20.02 -1.66
CA PRO A 154 5.52 18.57 -1.52
C PRO A 154 4.10 18.08 -1.18
N SER A 155 3.26 18.97 -0.65
CA SER A 155 1.85 18.71 -0.34
C SER A 155 0.91 18.86 -1.55
N ASN A 156 1.42 19.37 -2.67
CA ASN A 156 0.72 19.45 -3.95
C ASN A 156 1.15 18.35 -4.92
N VAL A 157 1.96 17.39 -4.45
CA VAL A 157 2.36 16.23 -5.24
C VAL A 157 1.57 15.02 -4.76
N VAL A 158 0.81 14.42 -5.68
CA VAL A 158 0.06 13.20 -5.48
C VAL A 158 0.73 12.08 -6.28
N TYR A 159 0.94 10.94 -5.64
CA TYR A 159 1.39 9.73 -6.31
C TYR A 159 0.23 8.75 -6.43
N MET A 160 0.19 8.05 -7.55
CA MET A 160 -0.84 7.06 -7.87
C MET A 160 -0.17 5.78 -8.36
N VAL A 161 -0.70 4.64 -7.95
CA VAL A 161 -0.26 3.32 -8.40
C VAL A 161 -1.48 2.56 -8.88
N HIS A 162 -1.50 2.20 -10.15
CA HIS A 162 -2.59 1.47 -10.77
C HIS A 162 -2.06 0.21 -11.44
N HIS A 163 -2.72 -0.93 -11.19
CA HIS A 163 -2.49 -2.16 -11.94
C HIS A 163 -3.58 -2.27 -13.02
N PRO A 164 -3.23 -2.21 -14.32
CA PRO A 164 -4.21 -2.13 -15.41
C PRO A 164 -5.24 -3.26 -15.45
N HIS A 165 -4.82 -4.45 -15.04
CA HIS A 165 -5.66 -5.65 -14.98
C HIS A 165 -6.42 -5.79 -13.66
N SER A 166 -6.41 -4.76 -12.81
CA SER A 166 -7.10 -4.76 -11.52
C SER A 166 -8.21 -3.72 -11.46
N GLN A 167 -9.13 -3.92 -10.52
CA GLN A 167 -10.17 -2.95 -10.16
C GLN A 167 -9.72 -2.02 -9.04
N TYR A 168 -8.42 -1.84 -8.82
CA TYR A 168 -7.90 -1.03 -7.72
C TYR A 168 -6.92 0.03 -8.20
N ILE A 169 -6.97 1.18 -7.53
CA ILE A 169 -5.96 2.23 -7.63
C ILE A 169 -5.57 2.66 -6.22
N ILE A 170 -4.28 2.86 -5.99
CA ILE A 170 -3.74 3.25 -4.70
C ILE A 170 -3.20 4.67 -4.82
N LEU A 171 -3.70 5.57 -3.99
CA LEU A 171 -3.35 6.99 -4.04
C LEU A 171 -2.65 7.41 -2.75
N SER A 172 -1.63 8.26 -2.87
CA SER A 172 -1.07 8.96 -1.72
C SER A 172 -2.05 10.02 -1.21
N SER A 173 -1.83 10.55 0.00
CA SER A 173 -2.65 11.65 0.55
C SER A 173 -2.86 12.80 -0.46
N ILE A 174 -4.12 13.15 -0.68
CA ILE A 174 -4.55 14.26 -1.54
C ILE A 174 -5.09 15.38 -0.65
N ARG A 175 -4.81 16.64 -0.99
CA ARG A 175 -5.46 17.77 -0.32
C ARG A 175 -6.95 17.75 -0.59
N VAL A 176 -7.75 18.09 0.43
CA VAL A 176 -9.21 18.07 0.35
C VAL A 176 -9.72 18.95 -0.80
N SER A 177 -9.12 20.13 -1.00
CA SER A 177 -9.46 21.06 -2.09
C SER A 177 -9.31 20.48 -3.50
N HIS A 178 -8.41 19.51 -3.69
CA HIS A 178 -8.12 18.92 -5.00
C HIS A 178 -8.72 17.52 -5.15
N LYS A 179 -9.24 16.92 -4.07
CA LYS A 179 -9.65 15.51 -4.06
C LYS A 179 -10.72 15.25 -5.11
N ASP A 180 -11.80 16.02 -5.11
CA ASP A 180 -12.94 15.77 -6.00
C ASP A 180 -12.57 15.92 -7.48
N PHE A 181 -11.79 16.95 -7.82
CA PHE A 181 -11.29 17.16 -9.19
C PHE A 181 -10.37 16.04 -9.68
N VAL A 182 -9.46 15.57 -8.81
CA VAL A 182 -8.57 14.45 -9.15
C VAL A 182 -9.36 13.16 -9.31
N MET A 183 -10.33 12.90 -8.44
CA MET A 183 -11.18 11.71 -8.52
C MET A 183 -12.06 11.72 -9.78
N GLN A 184 -12.62 12.88 -10.14
CA GLN A 184 -13.41 13.03 -11.36
C GLN A 184 -12.57 12.85 -12.62
N ALA A 185 -11.36 13.41 -12.67
CA ALA A 185 -10.45 13.21 -13.80
C ALA A 185 -10.00 11.75 -13.93
N LEU A 186 -9.79 11.05 -12.82
CA LEU A 186 -9.49 9.61 -12.80
C LEU A 186 -10.68 8.77 -13.29
N LEU A 187 -11.90 9.13 -12.89
CA LEU A 187 -13.13 8.46 -13.32
C LEU A 187 -13.26 8.53 -14.86
N ASN A 188 -13.05 9.73 -15.42
CA ASN A 188 -13.11 9.97 -16.85
C ASN A 188 -11.92 9.34 -17.62
N SER A 189 -10.72 9.31 -17.03
CA SER A 189 -9.53 8.76 -17.71
C SER A 189 -9.48 7.24 -17.70
N LEU A 190 -10.00 6.60 -16.65
CA LEU A 190 -10.07 5.14 -16.54
C LEU A 190 -11.38 4.55 -17.08
N HIS A 191 -12.28 5.39 -17.59
CA HIS A 191 -13.62 4.99 -18.06
C HIS A 191 -14.37 4.14 -17.02
N CYS A 192 -14.34 4.58 -15.76
CA CYS A 192 -15.01 3.91 -14.65
C CYS A 192 -16.31 4.63 -14.32
N SER A 193 -17.30 3.90 -13.80
CA SER A 193 -18.58 4.48 -13.37
C SER A 193 -18.51 5.07 -11.96
N GLU A 194 -17.70 4.46 -11.09
CA GLU A 194 -17.55 4.88 -9.70
C GLU A 194 -16.13 4.58 -9.23
N ILE A 195 -15.59 5.47 -8.39
CA ILE A 195 -14.37 5.23 -7.63
C ILE A 195 -14.71 5.33 -6.14
N ARG A 196 -14.61 4.21 -5.43
CA ARG A 196 -14.97 4.10 -4.01
C ARG A 196 -13.74 3.89 -3.14
N GLU A 197 -13.57 4.70 -2.11
CA GLU A 197 -12.52 4.49 -1.11
C GLU A 197 -12.83 3.23 -0.29
N ILE A 198 -12.02 2.19 -0.45
CA ILE A 198 -12.04 1.05 0.46
C ILE A 198 -11.27 1.52 1.67
N GLN A 199 -11.87 1.45 2.86
CA GLN A 199 -11.35 1.94 4.14
C GLN A 199 -10.08 1.19 4.59
N LEU A 200 -9.06 1.17 3.73
CA LEU A 200 -7.80 0.46 3.75
C LEU A 200 -6.70 1.47 3.46
N THR A 201 -5.99 1.82 4.51
CA THR A 201 -4.91 2.81 4.46
C THR A 201 -3.68 2.26 5.17
N GLY A 202 -2.49 2.65 4.73
CA GLY A 202 -1.25 2.16 5.33
C GLY A 202 -0.04 2.81 4.71
N ARG A 203 1.15 2.41 5.14
CA ARG A 203 2.40 2.85 4.51
C ARG A 203 2.98 1.80 3.57
N ASP A 204 2.79 0.52 3.86
CA ASP A 204 3.39 -0.56 3.07
C ASP A 204 2.57 -0.84 1.80
N LEU A 205 3.04 -0.32 0.66
CA LEU A 205 2.29 -0.37 -0.59
C LEU A 205 2.03 -1.81 -1.05
N ASP A 206 3.04 -2.67 -0.97
CA ASP A 206 2.95 -4.06 -1.42
C ASP A 206 1.94 -4.86 -0.59
N SER A 207 1.90 -4.61 0.73
CA SER A 207 0.91 -5.22 1.62
C SER A 207 -0.50 -4.72 1.34
N LEU A 208 -0.69 -3.43 1.07
CA LEU A 208 -2.00 -2.87 0.69
C LEU A 208 -2.47 -3.43 -0.65
N ALA A 209 -1.58 -3.53 -1.64
CA ALA A 209 -1.88 -4.15 -2.92
C ALA A 209 -2.25 -5.62 -2.75
N SER A 210 -1.49 -6.39 -1.96
CA SER A 210 -1.79 -7.80 -1.65
C SER A 210 -3.14 -7.97 -0.96
N LEU A 211 -3.46 -7.13 0.02
CA LEU A 211 -4.75 -7.16 0.72
C LEU A 211 -5.92 -6.85 -0.21
N ALA A 212 -5.78 -5.87 -1.10
CA ALA A 212 -6.83 -5.48 -2.03
C ALA A 212 -7.03 -6.51 -3.16
N LEU A 213 -5.94 -6.93 -3.80
CA LEU A 213 -5.96 -7.82 -4.97
C LEU A 213 -6.34 -9.26 -4.61
N HIS A 214 -5.89 -9.74 -3.45
CA HIS A 214 -6.03 -11.15 -3.08
C HIS A 214 -6.95 -11.36 -1.88
N SER A 215 -7.87 -10.43 -1.61
CA SER A 215 -8.79 -10.48 -0.46
C SER A 215 -9.46 -11.84 -0.25
N ASN A 216 -9.88 -12.51 -1.33
CA ASN A 216 -10.52 -13.83 -1.28
C ASN A 216 -9.56 -15.02 -1.07
N SER A 217 -8.25 -14.79 -1.07
CA SER A 217 -7.21 -15.82 -0.99
C SER A 217 -6.15 -15.48 0.07
N GLN A 218 -6.54 -14.72 1.10
CA GLN A 218 -5.71 -14.46 2.28
C GLN A 218 -6.00 -15.48 3.40
N GLY A 219 -5.23 -15.42 4.49
CA GLY A 219 -5.41 -16.31 5.64
C GLY A 219 -5.01 -17.76 5.32
N TRP A 220 -5.83 -18.71 5.76
CA TRP A 220 -5.65 -20.13 5.42
C TRP A 220 -5.59 -20.38 3.91
N PHE A 221 -6.33 -19.62 3.10
CA PHE A 221 -6.34 -19.79 1.65
C PHE A 221 -5.08 -19.29 0.93
N SER A 222 -4.16 -18.63 1.65
CA SER A 222 -2.90 -18.13 1.09
C SER A 222 -2.02 -19.24 0.50
N GLN A 223 -2.10 -20.46 1.04
CA GLN A 223 -1.36 -21.62 0.55
C GLN A 223 -1.73 -22.01 -0.89
N PHE A 224 -2.98 -21.82 -1.29
CA PHE A 224 -3.44 -22.10 -2.65
C PHE A 224 -2.92 -21.05 -3.62
N ARG A 225 -2.97 -19.77 -3.25
CA ARG A 225 -2.41 -18.67 -4.06
C ARG A 225 -0.91 -18.84 -4.30
N LEU A 226 -0.18 -19.32 -3.30
CA LEU A 226 1.27 -19.52 -3.38
C LEU A 226 1.66 -20.87 -4.00
N GLY A 227 0.69 -21.68 -4.46
CA GLY A 227 0.97 -22.98 -5.08
C GLY A 227 1.67 -23.97 -4.14
N GLN A 228 1.39 -23.90 -2.84
CA GLN A 228 2.05 -24.74 -1.82
C GLN A 228 1.35 -26.09 -1.62
N VAL A 229 0.12 -26.25 -2.13
CA VAL A 229 -0.71 -27.45 -1.95
C VAL A 229 -0.47 -28.45 -3.08
N ASP A 230 -0.51 -27.97 -4.32
CA ASP A 230 -0.35 -28.81 -5.51
C ASP A 230 1.11 -28.77 -5.97
N HIS A 231 1.71 -29.95 -6.13
CA HIS A 231 3.01 -30.07 -6.76
C HIS A 231 2.83 -30.28 -8.25
N ASN A 232 3.76 -29.76 -9.06
CA ASN A 232 3.74 -30.02 -10.49
C ASN A 232 3.86 -31.54 -10.71
N PRO A 233 2.90 -32.20 -11.38
CA PRO A 233 2.93 -33.66 -11.59
C PRO A 233 4.14 -34.12 -12.41
N LEU A 234 4.80 -33.21 -13.13
CA LEU A 234 6.03 -33.47 -13.89
C LEU A 234 7.31 -33.19 -13.10
N SER A 235 7.20 -32.65 -11.88
CA SER A 235 8.36 -32.46 -11.01
C SER A 235 8.74 -33.79 -10.37
N LYS A 236 10.01 -34.18 -10.51
CA LYS A 236 10.58 -35.30 -9.73
C LYS A 236 10.45 -34.88 -8.27
N ALA A 237 9.54 -35.53 -7.53
CA ALA A 237 9.20 -35.14 -6.18
C ALA A 237 10.47 -34.84 -5.37
N PRO A 238 10.67 -33.61 -4.86
CA PRO A 238 11.69 -33.41 -3.85
C PRO A 238 11.30 -34.33 -2.70
N SER A 239 12.22 -35.21 -2.29
CA SER A 239 12.00 -36.08 -1.15
C SER A 239 11.40 -35.25 -0.03
N ARG A 240 10.28 -35.69 0.55
CA ARG A 240 9.70 -35.08 1.74
C ARG A 240 10.83 -35.00 2.76
N LYS A 241 11.50 -33.85 2.84
CA LYS A 241 12.41 -33.55 3.94
C LYS A 241 11.49 -33.51 5.14
N ARG A 242 11.40 -34.64 5.85
CA ARG A 242 10.89 -34.67 7.22
C ARG A 242 11.58 -33.51 7.91
N LYS A 243 10.79 -32.51 8.28
CA LYS A 243 11.27 -31.39 9.08
C LYS A 243 11.92 -32.07 10.29
N ALA A 244 13.25 -31.98 10.41
CA ALA A 244 13.93 -32.46 11.60
C ALA A 244 13.29 -31.69 12.75
N SER A 245 12.60 -32.39 13.65
CA SER A 245 12.08 -31.81 14.87
C SER A 245 13.29 -31.27 15.63
N THR A 246 13.42 -29.94 15.69
CA THR A 246 14.50 -29.26 16.40
C THR A 246 14.29 -29.26 17.92
N ASP A 247 13.41 -30.11 18.43
CA ASP A 247 13.22 -30.28 19.86
C ASP A 247 14.11 -31.43 20.30
N VAL A 248 15.27 -31.06 20.84
CA VAL A 248 15.98 -31.90 21.81
C VAL A 248 15.13 -31.85 23.09
N SER A 249 13.98 -32.52 23.06
CA SER A 249 13.12 -32.68 24.22
C SER A 249 13.51 -33.98 24.91
N ASP A 250 13.95 -33.86 26.15
CA ASP A 250 14.12 -34.98 27.07
C ASP A 250 12.80 -35.79 27.10
N SER A 251 12.86 -37.08 26.82
CA SER A 251 11.68 -37.93 26.63
C SER A 251 10.83 -38.08 27.90
N ASP A 252 11.36 -37.65 29.05
CA ASP A 252 10.70 -37.68 30.35
C ASP A 252 9.99 -36.36 30.71
N ILE A 253 10.13 -35.30 29.90
CA ILE A 253 9.45 -34.02 30.12
C ILE A 253 8.18 -33.94 29.25
N VAL A 254 7.04 -34.25 29.86
CA VAL A 254 5.72 -34.06 29.25
C VAL A 254 5.22 -32.66 29.56
N PHE A 255 4.96 -31.86 28.52
CA PHE A 255 4.29 -30.57 28.69
C PHE A 255 2.80 -30.80 28.98
N GLU A 256 2.35 -30.53 30.21
CA GLU A 256 0.95 -30.69 30.64
C GLU A 256 -0.04 -29.96 29.71
N ASN A 257 0.37 -28.80 29.17
CA ASN A 257 -0.45 -27.96 28.29
C ASN A 257 -0.24 -28.23 26.79
N GLN A 258 0.34 -29.38 26.41
CA GLN A 258 0.64 -29.69 25.01
C GLN A 258 -0.62 -29.72 24.15
N ALA A 259 -1.69 -30.39 24.61
CA ALA A 259 -2.95 -30.48 23.88
C ALA A 259 -3.58 -29.09 23.65
N ASP A 260 -3.60 -28.26 24.68
CA ASP A 260 -4.14 -26.89 24.61
C ASP A 260 -3.29 -26.00 23.69
N LYS A 261 -1.98 -26.20 23.66
CA LYS A 261 -1.07 -25.49 22.75
C LYS A 261 -1.33 -25.90 21.30
N GLU A 262 -1.45 -27.19 21.03
CA GLU A 262 -1.77 -27.73 19.70
C GLU A 262 -3.14 -27.27 19.20
N GLN A 263 -4.16 -27.29 20.06
CA GLN A 263 -5.49 -26.79 19.71
C GLN A 263 -5.46 -25.30 19.35
N ARG A 264 -4.73 -24.49 20.13
CA ARG A 264 -4.56 -23.06 19.82
C ARG A 264 -3.84 -22.86 18.49
N GLU A 265 -2.75 -23.59 18.25
CA GLU A 265 -2.00 -23.52 16.99
C GLU A 265 -2.88 -23.89 15.79
N GLN A 266 -3.70 -24.93 15.88
CA GLN A 266 -4.64 -25.30 14.82
C GLN A 266 -5.68 -24.21 14.54
N GLN A 267 -6.23 -23.58 15.57
CA GLN A 267 -7.22 -22.51 15.41
C GLN A 267 -6.61 -21.26 14.77
N ILE A 268 -5.38 -20.90 15.15
CA ILE A 268 -4.65 -19.77 14.56
C ILE A 268 -4.30 -20.07 13.11
N LEU A 269 -3.84 -21.30 12.85
CA LEU A 269 -3.52 -21.76 11.50
C LEU A 269 -4.76 -21.71 10.60
N HIS A 270 -5.92 -22.12 11.10
CA HIS A 270 -7.18 -22.02 10.36
C HIS A 270 -7.59 -20.55 10.10
N ALA A 271 -7.31 -19.62 11.03
CA ALA A 271 -7.65 -18.21 10.87
C ALA A 271 -6.68 -17.47 9.93
N PHE A 272 -5.37 -17.55 10.17
CA PHE A 272 -4.35 -16.75 9.48
C PHE A 272 -3.54 -17.53 8.44
N GLY A 273 -3.57 -18.86 8.47
CA GLY A 273 -2.70 -19.69 7.64
C GLY A 273 -1.27 -19.77 8.15
N SER A 274 -0.47 -20.57 7.44
CA SER A 274 0.95 -20.81 7.74
C SER A 274 1.87 -19.68 7.27
N ASN A 275 1.42 -18.85 6.34
CA ASN A 275 2.21 -17.81 5.70
C ASN A 275 2.26 -16.51 6.51
N GLU A 276 3.26 -15.69 6.23
CA GLU A 276 3.37 -14.33 6.80
C GLU A 276 2.19 -13.47 6.37
N GLN A 277 1.63 -12.70 7.32
CA GLN A 277 0.52 -11.81 7.02
C GLN A 277 0.99 -10.50 6.37
N PRO A 278 0.19 -9.91 5.45
CA PRO A 278 0.47 -8.57 4.93
C PRO A 278 0.63 -7.55 6.07
N LYS A 279 1.60 -6.64 5.94
CA LYS A 279 1.90 -5.64 6.95
C LYS A 279 0.85 -4.56 6.97
N LEU A 280 0.21 -4.42 8.12
CA LEU A 280 -0.78 -3.37 8.38
C LEU A 280 -0.43 -2.69 9.69
N GLN A 281 -0.03 -1.42 9.65
CA GLN A 281 0.44 -0.72 10.85
C GLN A 281 -0.67 -0.30 11.81
N LYS A 282 -1.92 -0.23 11.31
CA LYS A 282 -3.04 0.29 12.07
C LYS A 282 -4.33 -0.43 11.70
N ILE A 283 -5.09 -0.85 12.70
CA ILE A 283 -6.49 -1.29 12.60
C ILE A 283 -7.30 -0.47 13.59
N GLU A 284 -8.40 0.12 13.15
CA GLU A 284 -9.33 0.86 13.99
C GLU A 284 -10.75 0.37 13.73
N TYR A 285 -11.51 0.06 14.77
CA TYR A 285 -12.94 -0.16 14.62
C TYR A 285 -13.73 0.54 15.70
N ARG A 286 -14.96 0.92 15.35
CA ARG A 286 -15.93 1.53 16.26
C ARG A 286 -17.09 0.58 16.47
N LEU A 287 -17.44 0.34 17.72
CA LEU A 287 -18.65 -0.35 18.12
C LEU A 287 -19.74 0.69 18.29
N GLU A 288 -20.85 0.50 17.58
CA GLU A 288 -22.09 1.28 17.67
C GLU A 288 -23.23 0.28 17.90
N THR A 289 -23.14 -0.46 19.00
CA THR A 289 -24.09 -1.54 19.35
C THR A 289 -24.83 -1.17 20.62
N ARG A 290 -26.04 -1.69 20.80
CA ARG A 290 -26.72 -1.53 22.10
C ARG A 290 -26.04 -2.39 23.15
N PHE A 291 -25.95 -1.88 24.37
CA PHE A 291 -25.50 -2.68 25.51
C PHE A 291 -26.59 -3.71 25.81
N ARG A 292 -26.26 -5.02 25.78
CA ARG A 292 -27.25 -6.10 25.96
C ARG A 292 -27.51 -6.46 27.43
N GLY A 293 -26.94 -5.70 28.36
CA GLY A 293 -26.92 -6.06 29.78
C GLY A 293 -25.85 -7.10 30.07
N SER A 294 -25.30 -7.07 31.28
CA SER A 294 -24.60 -8.21 31.88
C SER A 294 -25.39 -8.66 33.11
N GLU A 295 -25.02 -9.81 33.69
CA GLU A 295 -25.60 -10.27 34.97
C GLU A 295 -25.56 -9.18 36.06
N PHE A 296 -24.50 -8.35 36.03
CA PHE A 296 -24.27 -7.26 36.99
C PHE A 296 -24.95 -5.93 36.60
N ALA A 297 -25.49 -5.80 35.39
CA ALA A 297 -26.11 -4.57 34.89
C ALA A 297 -27.28 -4.82 33.93
N PRO A 298 -28.36 -5.51 34.36
CA PRO A 298 -29.50 -5.85 33.51
C PRO A 298 -30.29 -4.62 33.05
N ALA A 299 -30.36 -3.57 33.88
CA ALA A 299 -31.06 -2.33 33.56
C ALA A 299 -30.47 -1.59 32.34
N MET A 300 -29.19 -1.81 32.03
CA MET A 300 -28.54 -1.20 30.86
C MET A 300 -29.03 -1.81 29.54
N ALA A 301 -29.62 -3.02 29.55
CA ALA A 301 -30.22 -3.64 28.36
C ALA A 301 -31.46 -2.88 27.84
N LEU A 302 -32.14 -2.14 28.73
CA LEU A 302 -33.33 -1.36 28.41
C LEU A 302 -32.99 -0.03 27.69
N ARG A 303 -31.72 0.40 27.73
CA ARG A 303 -31.30 1.63 27.07
C ARG A 303 -31.31 1.44 25.56
N LYS A 304 -32.05 2.31 24.87
CA LYS A 304 -32.13 2.31 23.39
C LYS A 304 -30.90 2.97 22.74
N GLU A 305 -30.13 3.73 23.52
CA GLU A 305 -28.95 4.46 23.06
C GLU A 305 -27.81 3.48 22.73
N PRO A 306 -27.11 3.68 21.59
CA PRO A 306 -25.97 2.87 21.23
C PRO A 306 -24.78 3.15 22.15
N PHE A 307 -24.11 2.09 22.58
CA PHE A 307 -22.82 2.15 23.24
C PHE A 307 -21.74 2.39 22.19
N HIS A 308 -20.92 3.41 22.43
CA HIS A 308 -19.83 3.79 21.54
C HIS A 308 -18.50 3.38 22.16
N CYS A 309 -17.78 2.48 21.48
CA CYS A 309 -16.41 2.13 21.86
C CYS A 309 -15.51 2.15 20.63
N LYS A 310 -14.34 2.75 20.76
CA LYS A 310 -13.34 2.82 19.70
C LYS A 310 -12.12 2.01 20.10
N VAL A 311 -11.82 0.97 19.32
CA VAL A 311 -10.64 0.13 19.51
C VAL A 311 -9.64 0.44 18.41
N LYS A 312 -8.39 0.64 18.79
CA LYS A 312 -7.30 1.04 17.89
C LYS A 312 -6.06 0.20 18.20
N PHE A 313 -5.61 -0.58 17.22
CA PHE A 313 -4.34 -1.31 17.26
C PHE A 313 -3.32 -0.58 16.39
N GLU A 314 -2.10 -0.41 16.90
CA GLU A 314 -0.98 0.18 16.18
C GLU A 314 0.32 -0.61 16.41
N GLY A 315 1.14 -0.76 15.37
CA GLY A 315 2.40 -1.49 15.44
C GLY A 315 3.11 -1.58 14.09
N SER A 316 4.14 -2.42 14.00
CA SER A 316 4.85 -2.73 12.75
C SER A 316 4.00 -3.60 11.82
N SER A 317 3.36 -4.64 12.36
CA SER A 317 2.34 -5.46 11.70
C SER A 317 1.29 -5.90 12.73
N VAL A 318 0.10 -5.31 12.66
CA VAL A 318 -1.00 -5.63 13.58
C VAL A 318 -1.54 -7.04 13.33
N LEU A 319 -1.62 -7.49 12.07
CA LEU A 319 -2.12 -8.82 11.74
C LEU A 319 -1.23 -9.93 12.32
N GLU A 320 0.10 -9.77 12.18
CA GLU A 320 1.04 -10.71 12.78
C GLU A 320 1.02 -10.62 14.31
N GLY A 321 0.87 -9.40 14.86
CA GLY A 321 0.71 -9.21 16.31
C GLY A 321 -0.51 -9.95 16.87
N ILE A 322 -1.67 -9.88 16.20
CA ILE A 322 -2.89 -10.59 16.63
C ILE A 322 -2.68 -12.12 16.53
N LYS A 323 -2.04 -12.59 15.46
CA LYS A 323 -1.70 -14.01 15.27
C LYS A 323 -0.80 -14.52 16.40
N GLU A 324 0.25 -13.78 16.77
CA GLU A 324 1.16 -14.13 17.86
C GLU A 324 0.50 -14.04 19.25
N LEU A 325 -0.39 -13.06 19.47
CA LEU A 325 -1.19 -12.98 20.70
C LEU A 325 -2.07 -14.22 20.91
N GLY A 326 -2.65 -14.75 19.82
CA GLY A 326 -3.33 -16.04 19.84
C GLY A 326 -2.40 -17.17 20.24
N LYS A 327 -1.21 -17.20 19.66
CA LYS A 327 -0.22 -18.28 19.84
C LYS A 327 0.28 -18.36 21.29
N VAL A 328 0.55 -17.21 21.89
CA VAL A 328 0.98 -17.13 23.30
C VAL A 328 -0.16 -17.44 24.26
N GLY A 329 -1.43 -17.34 23.84
CA GLY A 329 -2.61 -17.59 24.69
C GLY A 329 -3.08 -16.37 25.47
N LEU A 330 -2.66 -15.17 25.05
CA LEU A 330 -3.12 -13.90 25.64
C LEU A 330 -4.51 -13.49 25.14
N THR A 331 -5.06 -14.23 24.18
CA THR A 331 -6.39 -13.98 23.62
C THR A 331 -7.21 -15.27 23.66
N SER A 332 -8.50 -15.13 23.94
CA SER A 332 -9.45 -16.24 23.85
C SER A 332 -9.66 -16.61 22.39
N LEU A 333 -9.39 -17.86 22.04
CA LEU A 333 -9.69 -18.41 20.72
C LEU A 333 -11.04 -19.16 20.75
N PRO A 334 -11.80 -19.19 19.64
CA PRO A 334 -11.51 -18.55 18.35
C PRO A 334 -11.60 -17.02 18.44
N LEU A 335 -10.76 -16.33 17.66
CA LEU A 335 -10.80 -14.88 17.61
C LEU A 335 -12.16 -14.39 17.07
N PRO A 336 -12.63 -13.21 17.52
CA PRO A 336 -13.81 -12.60 16.93
C PRO A 336 -13.69 -12.47 15.41
N HIS A 337 -14.76 -12.77 14.67
CA HIS A 337 -14.75 -12.79 13.20
C HIS A 337 -14.21 -11.49 12.58
N HIS A 338 -14.49 -10.34 13.20
CA HIS A 338 -14.02 -9.04 12.71
C HIS A 338 -12.52 -8.79 12.92
N LEU A 339 -11.84 -9.59 13.76
CA LEU A 339 -10.38 -9.60 13.95
C LEU A 339 -9.72 -10.74 13.18
N GLY A 340 -10.31 -11.93 13.22
CA GLY A 340 -9.82 -13.10 12.49
C GLY A 340 -9.79 -12.88 10.98
N ASN A 341 -10.80 -12.22 10.41
CA ASN A 341 -10.96 -12.07 8.96
C ASN A 341 -10.55 -10.69 8.43
N VAL A 342 -9.82 -9.87 9.19
CA VAL A 342 -9.40 -8.51 8.72
C VAL A 342 -8.63 -8.58 7.42
N HIS A 343 -7.76 -9.58 7.28
CA HIS A 343 -6.96 -9.80 6.07
C HIS A 343 -7.84 -10.03 4.82
N SER A 344 -9.01 -10.66 4.99
CA SER A 344 -9.96 -10.94 3.89
C SER A 344 -10.93 -9.78 3.65
N LEU A 345 -11.25 -9.00 4.69
CA LEU A 345 -12.11 -7.82 4.56
C LEU A 345 -11.45 -6.67 3.79
N ALA A 346 -10.12 -6.71 3.63
CA ALA A 346 -9.32 -5.68 2.96
C ALA A 346 -9.68 -4.27 3.46
N LYS A 347 -9.89 -4.12 4.77
CA LYS A 347 -10.25 -2.86 5.44
C LYS A 347 -9.52 -2.79 6.77
N ASN A 348 -9.09 -1.59 7.14
CA ASN A 348 -8.49 -1.32 8.43
C ASN A 348 -9.22 -0.25 9.25
N HIS A 349 -10.28 0.34 8.70
CA HIS A 349 -11.24 1.16 9.44
C HIS A 349 -12.65 0.64 9.17
N PHE A 350 -13.40 0.26 10.22
CA PHE A 350 -14.78 -0.21 10.07
C PHE A 350 -15.64 0.04 11.32
N VAL A 351 -16.96 0.06 11.13
CA VAL A 351 -17.95 0.23 12.19
C VAL A 351 -18.72 -1.07 12.36
N LEU A 352 -18.84 -1.52 13.60
CA LEU A 352 -19.60 -2.69 14.02
C LEU A 352 -20.91 -2.19 14.64
N ALA A 353 -22.02 -2.40 13.94
CA ALA A 353 -23.35 -2.02 14.39
C ALA A 353 -24.27 -3.25 14.46
N ASP A 354 -25.35 -3.16 15.24
CA ASP A 354 -26.34 -4.23 15.33
C ASP A 354 -26.98 -4.50 13.95
N LYS A 355 -27.11 -5.78 13.58
CA LYS A 355 -27.80 -6.18 12.35
C LYS A 355 -29.24 -5.66 12.40
N LYS A 356 -29.62 -4.77 11.47
CA LYS A 356 -31.03 -4.41 11.27
C LYS A 356 -31.77 -5.68 10.85
N ARG A 357 -32.68 -6.19 11.70
CA ARG A 357 -33.65 -7.22 11.28
C ARG A 357 -34.52 -6.61 10.20
N VAL A 358 -34.22 -6.88 8.93
CA VAL A 358 -35.19 -6.70 7.86
C VAL A 358 -36.32 -7.68 8.17
N ARG A 359 -37.49 -7.16 8.54
CA ARG A 359 -38.69 -7.99 8.64
C ARG A 359 -39.03 -8.40 7.20
N PRO A 360 -39.18 -9.69 6.87
CA PRO A 360 -39.76 -10.05 5.60
C PRO A 360 -41.18 -9.47 5.57
N GLU A 361 -41.45 -8.63 4.58
CA GLU A 361 -42.81 -8.21 4.25
C GLU A 361 -43.62 -9.48 4.01
N GLN A 362 -44.69 -9.64 4.78
CA GLN A 362 -45.64 -10.72 4.61
C GLN A 362 -46.28 -10.55 3.23
N LYS A 363 -46.09 -11.56 2.37
CA LYS A 363 -46.87 -11.73 1.15
C LYS A 363 -48.33 -12.01 1.48
#